data_AF-A0A7M6DQR1-F1
#
_entry.id   AF-A0A7M6DQR1-F1
#
_cell.length_a   1.000
_cell.length_b   1.000
_cell.length_c   1.000
_cell.angle_alpha   90.00
_cell.angle_beta   90.00
_cell.angle_gamma   90.00
#
_symmetry.space_group_name_H-M   'P 1'
#
loop_
_entity.id
_entity.type
_entity.pdbx_description
1 polymer ?
#
loop_
_entity_poly.entity_id
_entity_poly.type
_entity_poly.pdbx_seq_one_letter_code
_entity_poly.pdbx_strand_id
1 'polypeptide(L)'
;RRSGVVNIYNNEGIENFKTPKPVKTMMNLKTEIDGTAFNSTSEILVTYTSHTKHAIKMLHFPSLSVFGSWPNQKDIIGYVNCVDFSPQSGYLGIGTTKGNALLYRLKHFPDA
;
A
#
# COMPACT_ATOMS: atom_id res chain seq x y z
N ARG A 1 -17.06 -14.29 -1.86
CA ARG A 1 -15.69 -14.15 -1.29
C ARG A 1 -15.15 -12.82 -1.79
N ARG A 2 -14.77 -11.88 -0.92
CA ARG A 2 -14.13 -10.62 -1.33
C ARG A 2 -12.68 -10.92 -1.72
N SER A 3 -12.24 -10.44 -2.87
CA SER A 3 -10.92 -10.72 -3.45
C SER A 3 -9.93 -9.60 -3.14
N GLY A 4 -8.63 -9.91 -3.10
CA GLY A 4 -7.58 -8.91 -2.88
C GLY A 4 -7.24 -8.06 -4.11
N VAL A 5 -8.27 -7.74 -4.90
CA VAL A 5 -8.16 -6.97 -6.13
C VAL A 5 -8.15 -5.49 -5.80
N VAL A 6 -7.14 -4.78 -6.29
CA VAL A 6 -7.03 -3.32 -6.16
C VAL A 6 -7.02 -2.71 -7.56
N ASN A 7 -8.07 -1.98 -7.90
CA ASN A 7 -8.17 -1.24 -9.15
C ASN A 7 -7.69 0.20 -8.95
N ILE A 8 -6.91 0.68 -9.90
CA ILE A 8 -6.37 2.04 -9.92
C ILE A 8 -7.00 2.75 -11.10
N TYR A 9 -7.47 3.96 -10.85
CA TYR A 9 -8.09 4.83 -11.84
C TYR A 9 -7.36 6.17 -11.85
N ASN A 10 -7.34 6.82 -13.00
CA ASN A 10 -6.89 8.21 -13.12
C ASN A 10 -8.12 9.14 -13.18
N ASN A 11 -7.92 10.42 -12.85
CA ASN A 11 -9.01 11.40 -12.84
C ASN A 11 -9.62 11.57 -14.24
N GLU A 12 -8.78 11.61 -15.29
CA GLU A 12 -9.26 11.72 -16.67
C GLU A 12 -10.27 10.62 -17.04
N GLY A 13 -10.02 9.37 -16.63
CA GLY A 13 -10.94 8.28 -16.88
C GLY A 13 -12.26 8.45 -16.12
N ILE A 14 -12.18 8.87 -14.86
CA ILE A 14 -13.34 9.06 -13.98
C ILE A 14 -14.22 10.22 -14.46
N GLU A 15 -13.61 11.32 -14.91
CA GLU A 15 -14.32 12.54 -15.33
C GLU A 15 -14.98 12.39 -16.70
N ASN A 16 -14.34 11.67 -17.64
CA ASN A 16 -14.81 11.60 -19.02
C ASN A 16 -15.73 10.41 -19.33
N PHE A 17 -15.75 9.36 -18.49
CA PHE A 17 -16.49 8.14 -18.79
C PHE A 17 -17.42 7.74 -17.65
N LYS A 18 -18.68 7.39 -17.97
CA LYS A 18 -19.65 6.85 -17.01
C LYS A 18 -19.22 5.51 -16.39
N THR A 19 -18.39 4.75 -17.10
CA THR A 19 -17.84 3.47 -16.67
C THR A 19 -16.33 3.48 -16.91
N PRO A 20 -15.54 4.11 -16.02
CA PRO A 20 -14.10 4.22 -16.20
C PRO A 20 -13.44 2.84 -16.16
N LYS A 21 -12.46 2.62 -17.04
CA LYS A 21 -11.62 1.42 -17.00
C LYS A 21 -10.41 1.66 -16.09
N PRO A 22 -10.01 0.68 -15.26
CA PRO A 22 -8.83 0.85 -14.43
C PRO A 22 -7.58 0.96 -15.29
N VAL A 23 -6.70 1.91 -14.96
CA VAL A 23 -5.36 2.02 -15.58
C VAL A 23 -4.47 0.85 -15.16
N LYS A 24 -4.73 0.27 -13.98
CA LYS A 24 -4.05 -0.93 -13.49
C LYS A 24 -4.97 -1.68 -12.53
N THR A 25 -4.92 -3.01 -12.62
CA THR A 25 -5.51 -3.91 -11.63
C THR A 25 -4.40 -4.72 -10.98
N MET A 26 -4.34 -4.69 -9.65
CA MET A 26 -3.39 -5.45 -8.85
C MET A 26 -4.09 -6.60 -8.14
N MET A 27 -3.43 -7.76 -8.07
CA MET A 27 -3.93 -8.98 -7.40
C MET A 27 -2.84 -9.62 -6.54
N ASN A 28 -1.94 -8.79 -5.99
CA ASN A 28 -0.77 -9.24 -5.24
C ASN A 28 -1.15 -9.82 -3.87
N LEU A 29 -2.29 -9.42 -3.31
CA LEU A 29 -2.87 -9.98 -2.09
C LEU A 29 -4.05 -10.88 -2.49
N LYS A 30 -4.16 -12.07 -1.87
CA LYS A 30 -5.15 -13.09 -2.23
C LYS A 30 -6.39 -13.07 -1.33
N THR A 31 -6.36 -12.27 -0.26
CA THR A 31 -7.45 -12.06 0.69
C THR A 31 -8.02 -10.66 0.57
N GLU A 32 -9.16 -10.42 1.19
CA GLU A 32 -9.78 -9.09 1.28
C GLU A 32 -8.77 -8.01 1.72
N ILE A 33 -8.84 -6.84 1.10
CA ILE A 33 -8.01 -5.69 1.44
C ILE A 33 -8.68 -4.95 2.60
N ASP A 34 -7.95 -4.81 3.71
CA ASP A 34 -8.48 -4.12 4.90
C ASP A 34 -8.24 -2.62 4.83
N GLY A 35 -7.19 -2.19 4.14
CA GLY A 35 -6.92 -0.77 3.99
C GLY A 35 -5.86 -0.45 2.95
N THR A 36 -5.87 0.82 2.58
CA THR A 36 -4.87 1.44 1.71
C THR A 36 -4.51 2.82 2.25
N ALA A 37 -3.28 3.27 1.99
CA ALA A 37 -2.81 4.59 2.38
C ALA A 37 -1.90 5.16 1.29
N PHE A 38 -2.16 6.39 0.88
CA PHE A 38 -1.22 7.17 0.07
C PHE A 38 -0.26 7.92 0.98
N ASN A 39 0.98 8.09 0.52
CA ASN A 39 1.89 9.04 1.12
C ASN A 39 1.49 10.48 0.74
N SER A 40 2.08 11.48 1.40
CA SER A 40 1.69 12.89 1.22
C SER A 40 1.94 13.43 -0.19
N THR A 41 2.92 12.88 -0.92
CA THR A 41 3.22 13.27 -2.31
C THR A 41 2.46 12.45 -3.36
N SER A 42 1.63 11.48 -2.96
CA SER A 42 0.91 10.56 -3.85
C SER A 42 1.80 9.73 -4.79
N GLU A 43 3.09 9.59 -4.47
CA GLU A 43 4.06 8.78 -5.22
C GLU A 43 4.02 7.30 -4.79
N ILE A 44 3.48 7.01 -3.61
CA ILE A 44 3.44 5.67 -3.04
C ILE A 44 2.05 5.37 -2.48
N LEU A 45 1.51 4.20 -2.85
CA LEU A 45 0.33 3.60 -2.23
C LEU A 45 0.73 2.33 -1.50
N VAL A 46 0.37 2.22 -0.24
CA VAL A 46 0.43 0.97 0.52
C VAL A 46 -0.94 0.32 0.54
N THR A 47 -0.97 -0.99 0.35
CA THR A 47 -2.17 -1.83 0.49
C THR A 47 -1.87 -2.96 1.46
N TYR A 48 -2.80 -3.31 2.35
CA TYR A 48 -2.56 -4.32 3.37
C TYR A 48 -3.81 -5.13 3.72
N THR A 49 -3.58 -6.24 4.41
CA THR A 49 -4.62 -7.08 5.02
C THR A 49 -4.13 -7.74 6.30
N SER A 50 -5.00 -7.77 7.28
CA SER A 50 -4.93 -8.45 8.57
C SER A 50 -5.21 -9.96 8.47
N HIS A 51 -5.77 -10.42 7.34
CA HIS A 51 -6.15 -11.82 7.17
C HIS A 51 -4.97 -12.76 6.86
N THR A 52 -3.86 -12.21 6.39
CA THR A 52 -2.67 -12.97 6.01
C THR A 52 -1.43 -12.36 6.64
N LYS A 53 -0.53 -13.20 7.14
CA LYS A 53 0.73 -12.74 7.74
C LYS A 53 1.64 -12.12 6.67
N HIS A 54 2.29 -11.01 7.01
CA HIS A 54 3.18 -10.23 6.14
C HIS A 54 2.49 -9.67 4.87
N ALA A 55 1.16 -9.55 4.90
CA ALA A 55 0.37 -9.19 3.75
C ALA A 55 0.23 -7.67 3.63
N ILE A 56 1.31 -7.06 3.16
CA ILE A 56 1.42 -5.64 2.85
C ILE A 56 2.21 -5.48 1.55
N LYS A 57 1.77 -4.55 0.70
CA LYS A 57 2.42 -4.25 -0.57
C LYS A 57 2.49 -2.75 -0.77
N MET A 58 3.58 -2.33 -1.39
CA MET A 58 3.84 -0.94 -1.74
C MET A 58 3.86 -0.82 -3.26
N LEU A 59 3.14 0.16 -3.78
CA LEU A 59 3.02 0.47 -5.19
C LEU A 59 3.61 1.86 -5.44
N HIS A 60 4.42 1.97 -6.49
CA HIS A 60 4.99 3.24 -6.93
C HIS A 60 4.14 3.88 -8.04
N PHE A 61 4.01 5.20 -7.97
CA PHE A 61 3.47 6.08 -9.01
C PHE A 61 4.60 7.00 -9.51
N PRO A 62 4.61 7.35 -10.81
CA PRO A 62 3.59 7.03 -11.82
C PRO A 62 3.80 5.67 -12.52
N SER A 63 4.83 4.89 -12.18
CA SER A 63 5.17 3.65 -12.90
C SER A 63 4.16 2.52 -12.74
N LEU A 64 3.24 2.61 -11.77
CA LEU A 64 2.24 1.59 -11.43
C LEU A 64 2.87 0.20 -11.21
N SER A 65 4.07 0.19 -10.61
CA SER A 65 4.85 -1.01 -10.32
C SER A 65 4.90 -1.29 -8.81
N VAL A 66 4.59 -2.51 -8.42
CA VAL A 66 4.71 -2.96 -7.03
C VAL A 66 6.19 -3.16 -6.71
N PHE A 67 6.65 -2.67 -5.56
CA PHE A 67 8.01 -2.91 -5.07
C PHE A 67 8.21 -4.41 -4.81
N GLY A 68 9.00 -5.08 -5.66
CA GLY A 68 9.22 -6.52 -5.57
C GLY A 68 10.09 -6.94 -4.38
N SER A 69 10.98 -6.05 -3.93
CA SER A 69 11.92 -6.28 -2.82
C SER A 69 11.33 -5.95 -1.45
N TRP A 70 10.06 -5.54 -1.33
CA TRP A 70 9.45 -5.21 -0.04
C TRP A 70 8.02 -5.75 0.11
N PRO A 71 7.66 -6.28 1.30
CA PRO A 71 8.56 -6.61 2.41
C PRO A 71 9.52 -7.75 2.05
N ASN A 72 10.75 -7.68 2.57
CA ASN A 72 11.73 -8.75 2.40
C ASN A 72 11.27 -10.01 3.14
N GLN A 73 11.70 -11.19 2.69
CA GLN A 73 11.39 -12.46 3.36
C GLN A 73 11.86 -12.51 4.82
N LYS A 74 12.89 -11.71 5.17
CA LYS A 74 13.41 -11.58 6.53
C LYS A 74 12.60 -10.63 7.41
N ASP A 75 11.70 -9.83 6.85
CA ASP A 75 10.95 -8.82 7.60
C ASP A 75 9.85 -9.48 8.45
N ILE A 76 9.98 -9.39 9.77
CA ILE A 76 9.00 -9.95 10.70
C ILE A 76 7.89 -8.92 10.97
N ILE A 77 7.04 -8.70 9.98
CA ILE A 77 5.90 -7.76 10.09
C ILE A 77 4.72 -8.36 10.87
N GLY A 78 4.38 -9.64 10.63
CA GLY A 78 3.21 -10.25 11.27
C GLY A 78 1.90 -9.86 10.57
N TYR A 79 0.80 -9.81 11.31
CA TYR A 79 -0.51 -9.42 10.77
C TYR A 79 -0.67 -7.91 10.86
N VAL A 80 -0.94 -7.25 9.73
CA VAL A 80 -1.02 -5.78 9.64
C VAL A 80 -2.46 -5.34 9.83
N ASN A 81 -2.69 -4.43 10.78
CA ASN A 81 -4.03 -3.91 11.08
C ASN A 81 -4.22 -2.45 10.65
N CYS A 82 -3.16 -1.66 10.70
CA CYS A 82 -3.17 -0.27 10.26
C CYS A 82 -1.81 0.14 9.73
N VAL A 83 -1.82 1.12 8.82
CA VAL A 83 -0.61 1.73 8.27
C VAL A 83 -0.86 3.23 8.13
N ASP A 84 0.19 4.03 8.30
CA ASP A 84 0.12 5.46 8.00
C ASP A 84 1.50 6.00 7.65
N PHE A 85 1.54 7.09 6.88
CA PHE A 85 2.76 7.80 6.54
C PHE A 85 2.95 9.00 7.44
N SER A 86 4.21 9.33 7.75
CA SER A 86 4.53 10.63 8.33
C SER A 86 4.12 11.76 7.37
N PRO A 87 3.79 12.97 7.85
CA PRO A 87 3.39 14.09 7.00
C PRO A 87 4.35 14.42 5.84
N GLN A 88 5.65 14.19 6.02
CA GLN A 88 6.69 14.43 5.01
C GLN A 88 7.06 13.17 4.20
N SER A 89 6.29 12.09 4.31
CA SER A 89 6.54 10.79 3.67
C SER A 89 7.86 10.10 4.04
N GLY A 90 8.65 10.65 4.96
CA GLY A 90 9.91 10.07 5.42
C GLY A 90 9.78 8.76 6.20
N TYR A 91 8.64 8.51 6.83
CA TYR A 91 8.37 7.28 7.58
C TYR A 91 7.06 6.61 7.17
N LEU A 92 7.06 5.28 7.26
CA LEU A 92 5.88 4.42 7.21
C LEU A 92 5.73 3.73 8.57
N GLY A 93 4.62 3.99 9.26
CA GLY A 93 4.20 3.29 10.46
C GLY A 93 3.32 2.10 10.11
N ILE A 94 3.50 0.96 10.79
CA ILE A 94 2.71 -0.25 10.62
C ILE A 94 2.32 -0.79 11.98
N GLY A 95 1.03 -0.77 12.31
CA GLY A 95 0.48 -1.39 13.51
C GLY A 95 0.12 -2.86 13.26
N THR A 96 0.53 -3.73 14.20
CA THR A 96 0.32 -5.19 14.06
C THR A 96 -0.58 -5.75 15.16
N THR A 97 -1.16 -6.93 14.92
CA THR A 97 -1.99 -7.66 15.92
C THR A 97 -1.24 -8.03 17.20
N LYS A 98 0.09 -8.02 17.20
CA LYS A 98 0.89 -8.24 18.42
C LYS A 98 0.90 -7.03 19.36
N GLY A 99 0.27 -5.92 18.99
CA GLY A 99 0.24 -4.68 19.78
C GLY A 99 1.51 -3.84 19.66
N ASN A 100 2.41 -4.17 18.74
CA ASN A 100 3.58 -3.35 18.42
C ASN A 100 3.35 -2.50 17.16
N ALA A 101 4.05 -1.38 17.10
CA ALA A 101 4.15 -0.52 15.92
C ALA A 101 5.56 -0.62 15.34
N LEU A 102 5.66 -0.94 14.05
CA LEU A 102 6.90 -0.93 13.30
C LEU A 102 7.04 0.41 12.59
N LEU A 103 8.24 0.94 12.52
CA LEU A 103 8.55 2.20 11.83
C LEU A 103 9.62 1.96 10.79
N TYR A 104 9.33 2.28 9.53
CA TYR A 104 10.24 2.15 8.39
C TYR A 104 10.63 3.54 7.87
N ARG A 105 11.93 3.82 7.75
CA ARG A 105 12.43 5.03 7.08
C ARG A 105 12.44 4.84 5.56
N LEU A 106 11.78 5.73 4.85
CA LEU A 106 11.79 5.81 3.39
C LEU A 106 12.89 6.79 2.96
N LYS A 107 14.07 6.25 2.62
CA LYS A 107 15.28 7.04 2.33
C LYS A 107 15.17 7.99 1.13
N HIS A 108 14.18 7.78 0.26
CA HIS A 108 13.92 8.67 -0.86
C HIS A 108 13.47 10.06 -0.41
N PHE A 109 12.75 10.14 0.71
CA PHE A 109 12.25 11.41 1.25
C PHE A 109 13.27 11.97 2.24
N PRO A 110 13.88 13.14 1.93
CA PRO A 110 15.01 13.68 2.67
C PRO A 110 14.59 14.17 4.06
N ASP A 111 13.40 14.75 4.16
CA ASP A 111 12.90 15.39 5.37
C ASP A 111 12.00 14.41 6.12
N ALA A 112 12.38 14.07 7.34
CA ALA A 112 11.52 13.36 8.27
C ALA A 112 11.83 13.77 9.71
#